data_AF-A0A367LZU6-F1
#
_entry.id   AF-A0A367LZU6-F1
#
_cell.length_a   1.000
_cell.length_b   1.000
_cell.length_c   1.000
_cell.angle_alpha   90.00
_cell.angle_beta   90.00
_cell.angle_gamma   90.00
#
_symmetry.space_group_name_H-M   'P 1'
#
loop_
_entity.id
_entity.type
_entity.pdbx_description
1 polymer ?
#
loop_
_entity_poly.entity_id
_entity_poly.type
_entity_poly.pdbx_seq_one_letter_code
_entity_poly.pdbx_strand_id
1 'polypeptide(L)'
;MRDPFSLEAEHGVLGAMLLRNELIDVLSADLTPEDFYWPENGDLYRAILALHSDSQPADIVTVGEFLGDRYQVQTTDGVITGLAYIGQIIQNTPSVANAGTYSRIVRERAVDRALAAAGDRLHELALSEAAQADKVGAAQAMVMALDSKTSTHEVRHAADVLTDHIEELQRRSDLGGKLDGLSTGIGDLDQQLMCLTSGAMVG
;
A
#
# COMPACT_ATOMS: atom_id res chain seq x y z
N MET A 1 -17.18 11.78 8.16
CA MET A 1 -16.35 10.77 8.84
C MET A 1 -15.89 9.81 7.77
N ARG A 2 -14.58 9.58 7.63
CA ARG A 2 -14.01 8.69 6.60
C ARG A 2 -14.11 7.26 7.16
N ASP A 3 -14.67 6.30 6.40
CA ASP A 3 -14.81 4.92 6.89
C ASP A 3 -13.44 4.32 7.24
N PRO A 4 -13.33 3.44 8.25
CA PRO A 4 -12.05 2.87 8.72
C PRO A 4 -11.50 1.76 7.80
N PHE A 5 -12.10 1.60 6.62
CA PHE A 5 -11.75 0.60 5.62
C PHE A 5 -11.97 1.14 4.20
N SER A 6 -11.50 0.38 3.22
CA SER A 6 -11.85 0.59 1.81
C SER A 6 -11.84 -0.77 1.12
N LEU A 7 -13.03 -1.34 0.90
CA LEU A 7 -13.18 -2.65 0.27
C LEU A 7 -12.55 -2.67 -1.13
N GLU A 8 -12.76 -1.60 -1.90
CA GLU A 8 -12.18 -1.43 -3.24
C GLU A 8 -10.65 -1.44 -3.21
N ALA A 9 -10.02 -0.80 -2.21
CA ALA A 9 -8.58 -0.81 -2.07
C ALA A 9 -8.06 -2.19 -1.63
N GLU A 10 -8.71 -2.84 -0.67
CA GLU A 10 -8.33 -4.18 -0.22
C GLU A 10 -8.42 -5.21 -1.36
N HIS A 11 -9.56 -5.24 -2.07
CA HIS A 11 -9.74 -6.09 -3.24
C HIS A 11 -8.76 -5.71 -4.36
N GLY A 12 -8.50 -4.41 -4.54
CA GLY A 12 -7.54 -3.91 -5.52
C GLY A 12 -6.11 -4.42 -5.29
N VAL A 13 -5.66 -4.50 -4.03
CA VAL A 13 -4.34 -5.05 -3.67
C VAL A 13 -4.31 -6.56 -3.92
N LEU A 14 -5.28 -7.30 -3.38
CA LEU A 14 -5.31 -8.75 -3.47
C LEU A 14 -5.46 -9.23 -4.91
N GLY A 15 -6.37 -8.61 -5.68
CA GLY A 15 -6.53 -8.92 -7.08
C GLY A 15 -5.32 -8.52 -7.93
N ALA A 16 -4.63 -7.42 -7.61
CA ALA A 16 -3.38 -7.07 -8.27
C ALA A 16 -2.31 -8.15 -8.07
N MET A 17 -2.15 -8.66 -6.84
CA MET A 17 -1.22 -9.75 -6.54
C MET A 17 -1.56 -11.03 -7.30
N LEU A 18 -2.85 -11.41 -7.36
CA LEU A 18 -3.34 -12.60 -8.06
C LEU A 18 -3.22 -12.49 -9.59
N LEU A 19 -3.36 -11.28 -10.14
CA LEU A 19 -3.31 -11.04 -11.59
C LEU A 19 -1.89 -10.80 -12.10
N ARG A 20 -0.99 -10.27 -11.26
CA ARG A 20 0.41 -9.99 -11.58
C ARG A 20 1.29 -10.31 -10.38
N ASN A 21 1.83 -11.52 -10.35
CA ASN A 21 2.67 -11.98 -9.24
C ASN A 21 3.95 -11.15 -9.07
N GLU A 22 4.45 -10.48 -10.13
CA GLU A 22 5.59 -9.55 -10.01
C GLU A 22 5.34 -8.38 -9.05
N LEU A 23 4.07 -8.06 -8.76
CA LEU A 23 3.70 -7.00 -7.82
C LEU A 23 3.69 -7.47 -6.36
N ILE A 24 3.80 -8.77 -6.09
CA ILE A 24 3.72 -9.30 -4.72
C ILE A 24 4.83 -8.71 -3.85
N ASP A 25 6.07 -8.68 -4.32
CA ASP A 25 7.20 -8.11 -3.57
C ASP A 25 7.01 -6.62 -3.28
N VAL A 26 6.54 -5.86 -4.27
CA VAL A 26 6.31 -4.41 -4.13
C VAL A 26 5.18 -4.12 -3.15
N LEU A 27 4.06 -4.84 -3.26
CA LEU A 27 2.88 -4.60 -2.44
C LEU A 27 2.99 -5.21 -1.03
N SER A 28 3.95 -6.12 -0.80
CA SER A 28 4.20 -6.73 0.51
C SER A 28 5.27 -6.03 1.33
N ALA A 29 5.97 -5.05 0.76
CA ALA A 29 6.99 -4.28 1.47
C ALA A 29 6.44 -3.59 2.73
N ASP A 30 5.24 -3.02 2.64
CA ASP A 30 4.65 -2.14 3.68
C ASP A 30 3.30 -2.62 4.23
N LEU A 31 2.85 -3.81 3.82
CA LEU A 31 1.59 -4.37 4.26
C LEU A 31 1.81 -5.67 5.04
N THR A 32 0.94 -5.85 6.03
CA THR A 32 0.83 -7.06 6.83
C THR A 32 -0.60 -7.60 6.72
N PRO A 33 -0.81 -8.91 6.95
CA PRO A 33 -2.17 -9.47 6.95
C PRO A 33 -3.14 -8.75 7.89
N GLU A 34 -2.64 -8.21 9.00
CA GLU A 34 -3.43 -7.49 10.01
C GLU A 34 -3.84 -6.07 9.57
N ASP A 35 -3.30 -5.56 8.45
CA ASP A 35 -3.69 -4.27 7.89
C ASP A 35 -5.03 -4.33 7.12
N PHE A 36 -5.49 -5.53 6.76
CA PHE A 36 -6.80 -5.70 6.14
C PHE A 36 -7.91 -5.57 7.18
N TYR A 37 -9.04 -4.96 6.79
CA TYR A 37 -10.18 -4.82 7.69
C TYR A 37 -10.92 -6.14 7.88
N TRP A 38 -11.11 -6.88 6.79
CA TRP A 38 -11.74 -8.20 6.82
C TRP A 38 -10.68 -9.28 7.06
N PRO A 39 -10.87 -10.14 8.08
CA PRO A 39 -9.96 -11.25 8.33
C PRO A 39 -9.76 -12.16 7.12
N GLU A 40 -10.80 -12.33 6.29
CA GLU A 40 -10.78 -13.18 5.11
C GLU A 40 -9.86 -12.62 4.01
N ASN A 41 -9.77 -11.29 3.89
CA ASN A 41 -8.79 -10.63 3.05
C ASN A 41 -7.36 -10.84 3.58
N GLY A 42 -7.17 -10.79 4.90
CA GLY A 42 -5.89 -11.06 5.55
C GLY A 42 -5.44 -12.52 5.41
N ASP A 43 -6.37 -13.48 5.47
CA ASP A 43 -6.11 -14.89 5.18
C ASP A 43 -5.67 -15.10 3.74
N LEU A 44 -6.36 -14.46 2.79
CA LEU A 44 -6.00 -14.54 1.39
C LEU A 44 -4.61 -13.96 1.13
N TYR A 45 -4.32 -12.80 1.73
CA TYR A 45 -3.00 -12.18 1.69
C TYR A 45 -1.91 -13.13 2.20
N ARG A 46 -2.13 -13.79 3.36
CA ARG A 46 -1.20 -14.80 3.90
C ARG A 46 -0.98 -15.96 2.94
N ALA A 47 -2.04 -16.48 2.33
CA ALA A 47 -1.95 -17.58 1.38
C ALA A 47 -1.13 -17.20 0.13
N ILE A 48 -1.36 -16.00 -0.41
CA ILE A 48 -0.58 -15.45 -1.54
C ILE A 48 0.91 -15.36 -1.18
N LEU A 49 1.24 -14.81 -0.01
CA LEU A 49 2.63 -14.70 0.45
C LEU A 49 3.29 -16.06 0.66
N ALA A 50 2.56 -17.03 1.22
CA ALA A 50 3.07 -18.37 1.44
C ALA A 50 3.43 -19.05 0.11
N LEU A 51 2.53 -19.03 -0.87
CA LEU A 51 2.78 -19.58 -2.21
C LEU A 51 3.95 -18.89 -2.91
N HIS A 52 4.00 -17.55 -2.85
CA HIS A 52 5.10 -16.77 -3.42
C HIS A 52 6.45 -17.13 -2.77
N SER A 53 6.47 -17.31 -1.45
CA SER A 53 7.69 -17.72 -0.72
C SER A 53 8.18 -19.12 -1.10
N ASP A 54 7.26 -20.02 -1.44
CA ASP A 54 7.55 -21.37 -1.95
C ASP A 54 7.85 -21.38 -3.47
N SER A 55 8.00 -20.20 -4.09
CA SER A 55 8.20 -20.03 -5.54
C SER A 55 7.09 -20.68 -6.38
N GLN A 56 5.88 -20.78 -5.82
CA GLN A 56 4.69 -21.22 -6.53
C GLN A 56 3.90 -20.02 -7.04
N PRO A 57 3.36 -20.07 -8.27
CA PRO A 57 2.47 -19.02 -8.76
C PRO A 57 1.26 -18.88 -7.83
N ALA A 58 0.90 -17.63 -7.50
CA ALA A 58 -0.27 -17.31 -6.71
C ALA A 58 -1.39 -16.80 -7.64
N ASP A 59 -2.25 -17.71 -8.07
CA ASP A 59 -3.44 -17.45 -8.88
C ASP A 59 -4.71 -17.97 -8.20
N ILE A 60 -5.88 -17.73 -8.80
CA ILE A 60 -7.16 -18.14 -8.23
C ILE A 60 -7.24 -19.64 -7.92
N VAL A 61 -6.62 -20.49 -8.74
CA VAL A 61 -6.69 -21.95 -8.60
C VAL A 61 -5.75 -22.40 -7.49
N THR A 62 -4.48 -22.04 -7.60
CA THR A 62 -3.42 -22.41 -6.64
C THR A 62 -3.72 -21.90 -5.23
N VAL A 63 -4.20 -20.65 -5.10
CA VAL A 63 -4.60 -20.09 -3.80
C VAL A 63 -5.86 -20.77 -3.27
N GLY A 64 -6.82 -21.09 -4.14
CA GLY A 64 -8.00 -21.86 -3.76
C GLY A 64 -7.65 -23.26 -3.25
N GLU A 65 -6.72 -23.96 -3.92
CA GLU A 65 -6.20 -25.26 -3.49
C GLU A 65 -5.44 -25.16 -2.17
N PHE A 66 -4.62 -24.11 -2.00
CA PHE A 66 -3.86 -23.87 -0.77
C PHE A 66 -4.76 -23.65 0.45
N LEU A 67 -5.83 -22.86 0.30
CA LEU A 67 -6.82 -22.65 1.36
C LEU A 67 -7.68 -23.91 1.60
N GLY A 68 -7.90 -24.69 0.54
CA GLY A 68 -8.62 -25.96 0.56
C GLY A 68 -10.15 -25.81 0.62
N ASP A 69 -10.85 -26.91 0.30
CA ASP A 69 -12.31 -26.94 0.14
C ASP A 69 -13.13 -26.56 1.38
N ARG A 70 -12.50 -26.62 2.56
CA ARG A 70 -13.14 -26.25 3.84
C ARG A 70 -13.06 -24.76 4.14
N TYR A 71 -12.24 -24.00 3.42
CA TYR A 71 -12.17 -22.56 3.59
C TYR A 71 -13.44 -21.92 3.02
N GLN A 72 -14.21 -21.31 3.93
CA GLN A 72 -15.51 -20.72 3.64
C GLN A 72 -15.56 -19.31 4.21
N VAL A 73 -16.17 -18.41 3.46
CA VAL A 73 -16.28 -16.99 3.80
C VAL A 73 -17.74 -16.67 4.06
N GLN A 74 -18.02 -16.09 5.22
CA GLN A 74 -19.35 -15.59 5.55
C GLN A 74 -19.52 -14.21 4.94
N THR A 75 -20.39 -14.11 3.94
CA THR A 75 -20.78 -12.84 3.33
C THR A 75 -22.17 -12.40 3.81
N THR A 76 -22.58 -11.20 3.42
CA THR A 76 -23.94 -10.69 3.65
C THR A 76 -25.00 -11.59 3.01
N ASP A 77 -24.69 -12.21 1.87
CA ASP A 77 -25.63 -13.03 1.10
C ASP A 77 -25.58 -14.53 1.47
N GLY A 78 -24.78 -14.90 2.47
CA GLY A 78 -24.60 -16.27 2.95
C GLY A 78 -23.15 -16.74 2.94
N VAL A 79 -22.97 -18.05 3.10
CA VAL A 79 -21.64 -18.67 3.10
C VAL A 79 -21.24 -19.03 1.67
N ILE A 80 -20.07 -18.57 1.24
CA ILE A 80 -19.49 -18.92 -0.06
C ILE A 80 -18.15 -19.63 0.11
N THR A 81 -17.71 -20.36 -0.91
CA THR A 81 -16.41 -21.04 -0.91
C THR A 81 -15.27 -20.03 -1.08
N GLY A 82 -14.09 -20.37 -0.59
CA GLY A 82 -12.87 -19.56 -0.81
C GLY A 82 -12.63 -19.23 -2.28
N LEU A 83 -12.76 -20.22 -3.17
CA LEU A 83 -12.61 -20.01 -4.61
C LEU A 83 -13.60 -18.97 -5.17
N ALA A 84 -14.87 -19.03 -4.73
CA ALA A 84 -15.88 -18.06 -5.15
C ALA A 84 -15.57 -16.65 -4.61
N TYR A 85 -15.06 -16.56 -3.38
CA TYR A 85 -14.64 -15.29 -2.78
C TYR A 85 -13.46 -14.66 -3.53
N ILE A 86 -12.44 -15.46 -3.88
CA ILE A 86 -11.30 -14.99 -4.70
C ILE A 86 -11.80 -14.48 -6.06
N GLY A 87 -12.77 -15.19 -6.67
CA GLY A 87 -13.42 -14.74 -7.90
C GLY A 87 -14.09 -13.37 -7.77
N GLN A 88 -14.77 -13.11 -6.65
CA GLN A 88 -15.36 -11.79 -6.37
C GLN A 88 -14.29 -10.70 -6.21
N ILE A 89 -13.18 -10.99 -5.54
CA ILE A 89 -12.05 -10.05 -5.38
C ILE A 89 -11.50 -9.64 -6.75
N ILE A 90 -11.24 -10.60 -7.63
CA ILE A 90 -10.74 -10.33 -8.98
C ILE A 90 -11.74 -9.49 -9.78
N GLN A 91 -13.04 -9.80 -9.70
CA GLN A 91 -14.08 -9.02 -10.39
C GLN A 91 -14.20 -7.59 -9.86
N ASN A 92 -14.00 -7.40 -8.56
CA ASN A 92 -14.06 -6.10 -7.91
C ASN A 92 -12.75 -5.30 -8.02
N THR A 93 -11.70 -5.86 -8.64
CA THR A 93 -10.40 -5.20 -8.80
C THR A 93 -10.49 -4.15 -9.90
N PRO A 94 -10.45 -2.84 -9.57
CA PRO A 94 -10.73 -1.80 -10.56
C PRO A 94 -9.57 -1.64 -11.56
N SER A 95 -8.34 -1.64 -11.06
CA SER A 95 -7.13 -1.48 -11.86
C SER A 95 -5.90 -2.01 -11.15
N VAL A 96 -5.18 -2.91 -11.80
CA VAL A 96 -3.88 -3.40 -11.31
C VAL A 96 -2.80 -2.31 -11.35
N ALA A 97 -2.91 -1.35 -12.26
CA ALA A 97 -1.92 -0.27 -12.40
C ALA A 97 -1.87 0.65 -11.16
N ASN A 98 -2.98 0.75 -10.42
CA ASN A 98 -3.09 1.60 -9.24
C ASN A 98 -2.85 0.84 -7.92
N ALA A 99 -2.38 -0.41 -7.97
CA ALA A 99 -2.22 -1.27 -6.80
C ALA A 99 -1.38 -0.64 -5.69
N GLY A 100 -0.31 0.08 -6.03
CA GLY A 100 0.50 0.83 -5.05
C GLY A 100 -0.32 1.88 -4.29
N THR A 101 -1.19 2.63 -4.98
CA THR A 101 -2.11 3.58 -4.32
C THR A 101 -3.10 2.87 -3.40
N TYR A 102 -3.63 1.72 -3.81
CA TYR A 102 -4.54 0.94 -3.00
C TYR A 102 -3.85 0.40 -1.74
N SER A 103 -2.61 -0.08 -1.85
CA SER A 103 -1.83 -0.54 -0.69
C SER A 103 -1.64 0.55 0.35
N ARG A 104 -1.33 1.78 -0.08
CA ARG A 104 -1.23 2.94 0.80
C ARG A 104 -2.56 3.25 1.48
N ILE A 105 -3.68 3.17 0.77
CA ILE A 105 -5.01 3.42 1.35
C ILE A 105 -5.32 2.37 2.44
N VAL A 106 -5.02 1.09 2.19
CA VAL A 106 -5.20 0.02 3.19
C VAL A 106 -4.33 0.29 4.41
N ARG A 107 -3.06 0.65 4.22
CA ARG A 107 -2.13 0.97 5.31
C ARG A 107 -2.58 2.17 6.13
N GLU A 108 -2.97 3.27 5.49
CA GLU A 108 -3.53 4.45 6.17
C GLU A 108 -4.70 4.05 7.08
N ARG A 109 -5.60 3.21 6.57
CA ARG A 109 -6.78 2.75 7.31
C ARG A 109 -6.40 1.86 8.47
N ALA A 110 -5.42 0.98 8.28
CA ALA A 110 -4.91 0.14 9.35
C ALA A 110 -4.29 0.95 10.48
N VAL A 111 -3.53 2.00 10.15
CA VAL A 111 -2.94 2.94 11.12
C VAL A 111 -4.04 3.68 11.89
N ASP A 112 -5.06 4.20 11.20
CA ASP A 112 -6.20 4.85 11.84
C ASP A 112 -6.91 3.92 12.84
N ARG A 113 -7.13 2.65 12.45
CA ARG A 113 -7.73 1.62 13.33
C ARG A 113 -6.85 1.29 14.52
N ALA A 114 -5.54 1.14 14.31
CA ALA A 114 -4.59 0.86 15.38
C ALA A 114 -4.54 2.01 16.39
N LEU A 115 -4.60 3.26 15.90
CA LEU A 115 -4.64 4.45 16.75
C LEU A 115 -5.93 4.51 17.58
N ALA A 116 -7.08 4.24 16.96
CA ALA A 116 -8.36 4.18 17.68
C ALA A 116 -8.34 3.11 18.78
N ALA A 117 -7.89 1.89 18.46
CA ALA A 117 -7.79 0.80 19.43
C ALA A 117 -6.80 1.09 20.57
N ALA A 118 -5.71 1.81 20.29
CA ALA A 118 -4.81 2.28 21.33
C ALA A 118 -5.47 3.32 22.24
N GLY A 119 -6.28 4.21 21.69
CA GLY A 119 -7.09 5.17 22.46
C GLY A 119 -8.04 4.49 23.44
N ASP A 120 -8.77 3.47 22.97
CA ASP A 120 -9.69 2.68 23.81
C ASP A 120 -8.95 1.96 24.94
N ARG A 121 -7.81 1.32 24.63
CA ARG A 121 -6.97 0.65 25.64
C ARG A 121 -6.38 1.63 26.67
N LEU A 122 -5.96 2.81 26.24
CA LEU A 122 -5.49 3.86 27.15
C LEU A 122 -6.60 4.32 28.08
N HIS A 123 -7.83 4.42 27.58
CA HIS A 123 -8.99 4.76 28.39
C HIS A 123 -9.28 3.68 29.44
N GLU A 124 -9.31 2.41 29.04
CA GLU A 124 -9.47 1.27 29.96
C GLU A 124 -8.37 1.24 31.02
N LEU A 125 -7.12 1.47 30.61
CA LEU A 125 -5.96 1.51 31.50
C LEU A 125 -6.08 2.63 32.54
N ALA A 126 -6.58 3.80 32.15
CA ALA A 126 -6.82 4.91 33.07
C ALA A 126 -7.82 4.53 34.17
N LEU A 127 -8.89 3.80 33.81
CA LEU A 127 -9.95 3.35 34.72
C LEU A 127 -9.56 2.14 35.58
N SER A 128 -8.51 1.40 35.23
CA SER A 128 -8.08 0.20 35.97
C SER A 128 -7.55 0.51 37.38
N GLU A 129 -7.50 -0.51 38.26
CA GLU A 129 -6.93 -0.39 39.61
C GLU A 129 -5.39 -0.59 39.65
N ALA A 130 -4.72 -0.68 38.50
CA ALA A 130 -3.27 -0.85 38.42
C ALA A 130 -2.51 0.32 39.06
N ALA A 131 -1.27 0.08 39.49
CA ALA A 131 -0.43 1.14 40.03
C ALA A 131 -0.15 2.21 38.96
N GLN A 132 -0.05 3.47 39.37
CA GLN A 132 0.16 4.60 38.44
C GLN A 132 1.42 4.43 37.57
N ALA A 133 2.50 3.87 38.14
CA ALA A 133 3.73 3.60 37.43
C ALA A 133 3.52 2.57 36.30
N ASP A 134 2.76 1.51 36.56
CA ASP A 134 2.47 0.47 35.58
C ASP A 134 1.57 0.99 34.45
N LYS A 135 0.60 1.85 34.79
CA LYS A 135 -0.24 2.54 33.79
C LYS A 135 0.61 3.39 32.83
N VAL A 136 1.54 4.19 33.36
CA VAL A 136 2.40 5.03 32.52
C VAL A 136 3.32 4.16 31.64
N GLY A 137 3.90 3.10 32.20
CA GLY A 137 4.75 2.17 31.44
C GLY A 137 3.99 1.48 30.30
N ALA A 138 2.79 0.97 30.55
CA ALA A 138 1.96 0.34 29.52
C ALA A 138 1.49 1.34 28.45
N ALA A 139 1.17 2.58 28.83
CA ALA A 139 0.84 3.64 27.88
C ALA A 139 2.02 3.96 26.94
N GLN A 140 3.24 4.10 27.48
CA GLN A 140 4.44 4.33 26.68
C GLN A 140 4.69 3.18 25.70
N ALA A 141 4.57 1.93 26.16
CA ALA A 141 4.74 0.76 25.30
C ALA A 141 3.72 0.74 24.14
N MET A 142 2.46 1.10 24.40
CA MET A 142 1.44 1.19 23.35
C MET A 142 1.76 2.25 22.29
N VAL A 143 2.20 3.45 22.71
CA VAL A 143 2.58 4.52 21.78
C VAL A 143 3.79 4.13 20.94
N MET A 144 4.81 3.51 21.55
CA MET A 144 5.99 3.04 20.82
C MET A 144 5.65 1.96 19.77
N ALA A 145 4.71 1.06 20.08
CA ALA A 145 4.26 0.04 19.14
C ALA A 145 3.57 0.64 17.89
N LEU A 146 2.87 1.77 18.03
CA LEU A 146 2.28 2.49 16.89
C LEU A 146 3.36 3.12 16.00
N ASP A 147 4.39 3.73 16.60
CA ASP A 147 5.49 4.37 15.89
C ASP A 147 6.28 3.39 15.01
N SER A 148 6.50 2.17 15.51
CA SER A 148 7.13 1.10 14.73
C SER A 148 6.34 0.64 13.51
N LYS A 149 5.00 0.82 13.50
CA LYS A 149 4.15 0.53 12.34
C LYS A 149 4.13 1.68 11.35
N THR A 150 4.27 2.93 11.79
CA THR A 150 4.26 4.08 10.87
C THR A 150 5.63 4.33 10.23
N SER A 151 6.71 3.84 10.84
CA SER A 151 8.09 4.01 10.38
C SER A 151 8.49 3.04 9.25
N THR A 152 7.83 3.16 8.10
CA THR A 152 8.34 2.63 6.82
C THR A 152 8.39 3.73 5.77
N HIS A 153 8.81 4.93 6.17
CA HIS A 153 9.37 5.82 5.15
C HIS A 153 10.55 5.10 4.53
N GLU A 154 10.48 4.83 3.23
CA GLU A 154 11.67 4.67 2.39
C GLU A 154 12.63 5.77 2.83
N VAL A 155 13.69 5.39 3.53
CA VAL A 155 14.83 6.25 3.73
C VAL A 155 15.47 6.34 2.35
N ARG A 156 14.92 7.21 1.49
CA ARG A 156 15.64 7.61 0.29
C ARG A 156 16.90 8.27 0.82
N HIS A 157 18.05 7.62 0.63
CA HIS A 157 19.29 8.26 1.01
C HIS A 157 19.36 9.58 0.23
N ALA A 158 19.82 10.65 0.88
CA ALA A 158 20.04 11.92 0.19
C ALA A 158 20.91 11.70 -1.07
N ALA A 159 21.78 10.69 -1.05
CA ALA A 159 22.56 10.23 -2.19
C ALA A 159 21.71 9.79 -3.40
N ASP A 160 20.58 9.10 -3.20
CA ASP A 160 19.73 8.63 -4.30
C ASP A 160 18.97 9.79 -4.94
N VAL A 161 18.48 10.74 -4.12
CA VAL A 161 17.88 12.00 -4.61
C VAL A 161 18.89 12.86 -5.36
N LEU A 162 20.14 12.90 -4.88
CA LEU A 162 21.23 13.63 -5.52
C LEU A 162 21.66 12.95 -6.82
N THR A 163 21.62 11.61 -6.91
CA THR A 163 21.97 10.88 -8.12
C THR A 163 20.96 11.15 -9.24
N ASP A 164 19.66 11.07 -8.94
CA ASP A 164 18.60 11.46 -9.89
C ASP A 164 18.78 12.91 -10.36
N HIS A 165 19.17 13.82 -9.45
CA HIS A 165 19.40 15.22 -9.79
C HIS A 165 20.69 15.43 -10.60
N ILE A 166 21.75 14.65 -10.34
CA ILE A 166 23.00 14.69 -11.09
C ILE A 166 22.79 14.13 -12.50
N GLU A 167 22.02 13.06 -12.67
CA GLU A 167 21.66 12.52 -13.98
C GLU A 167 20.81 13.53 -14.78
N GLU A 168 19.87 14.22 -14.12
CA GLU A 168 19.11 15.32 -14.72
C GLU A 168 20.04 16.46 -15.19
N LEU A 169 21.01 16.85 -14.35
CA LEU A 169 21.99 17.90 -14.68
C LEU A 169 22.97 17.47 -15.78
N GLN A 170 23.40 16.20 -15.78
CA GLN A 170 24.27 15.64 -16.81
C GLN A 170 23.57 15.59 -18.17
N ARG A 171 22.32 15.14 -18.21
CA ARG A 171 21.51 15.17 -19.44
C ARG A 171 21.32 16.59 -19.98
N ARG A 172 21.13 17.60 -19.12
CA ARG A 172 21.11 19.02 -19.54
C ARG A 172 22.48 19.54 -20.03
N SER A 173 23.56 19.02 -19.45
CA SER A 173 24.93 19.36 -19.84
C SER A 173 25.30 18.71 -21.19
N ASP A 174 24.89 17.48 -21.44
CA ASP A 174 25.12 16.74 -22.69
C ASP A 174 24.36 17.36 -23.87
N LEU A 175 23.23 18.01 -23.60
CA LEU A 175 22.51 18.86 -24.56
C LEU A 175 23.19 20.21 -24.80
N GLY A 176 24.37 20.46 -24.20
CA GLY A 176 25.20 21.64 -24.43
C GLY A 176 24.56 22.96 -23.94
N GLY A 177 23.70 22.89 -22.93
CA GLY A 177 22.96 24.04 -22.42
C GLY A 177 21.82 24.50 -23.34
N LYS A 178 21.46 23.72 -24.36
CA LYS A 178 20.23 23.95 -25.13
C LYS A 178 19.04 23.39 -24.36
N LEU A 179 17.97 24.19 -24.33
CA LEU A 179 16.70 23.85 -23.69
C LEU A 179 16.18 22.51 -24.22
N ASP A 180 15.87 21.58 -23.33
CA ASP A 180 15.38 20.23 -23.63
C ASP A 180 13.88 20.29 -23.98
N GLY A 181 13.55 20.82 -25.17
CA GLY A 181 12.17 20.95 -25.59
C GLY A 181 12.00 21.48 -27.01
N LEU A 182 10.79 21.33 -27.56
CA LEU A 182 10.43 21.92 -28.84
C LEU A 182 10.28 23.44 -28.69
N SER A 183 11.02 24.20 -29.49
CA SER A 183 10.92 25.66 -29.51
C SER A 183 9.54 26.09 -30.02
N THR A 184 8.94 27.04 -29.33
CA THR A 184 7.68 27.68 -29.77
C THR A 184 7.90 28.67 -30.91
N GLY A 185 9.16 29.03 -31.20
CA GLY A 185 9.54 30.01 -32.20
C GLY A 185 9.48 31.47 -31.72
N ILE A 186 9.09 31.68 -30.45
CA ILE A 186 9.05 33.01 -29.80
C ILE A 186 10.13 33.03 -28.71
N GLY A 187 11.20 33.79 -28.94
CA GLY A 187 12.39 33.76 -28.08
C GLY A 187 12.14 34.07 -26.61
N ASP A 188 11.31 35.09 -26.32
CA ASP A 188 10.98 35.48 -24.94
C ASP A 188 10.18 34.39 -24.21
N LEU A 189 9.31 33.70 -24.93
CA LEU A 189 8.46 32.64 -24.37
C LEU A 189 9.27 31.36 -24.12
N ASP A 190 10.17 31.01 -25.06
CA ASP A 190 11.08 29.88 -24.89
C ASP A 190 12.06 30.09 -23.73
N GLN A 191 12.48 31.34 -23.47
CA GLN A 191 13.33 31.67 -22.33
C GLN A 191 12.59 31.55 -20.99
N GLN A 192 11.28 31.83 -20.95
CA GLN A 192 10.48 31.70 -19.73
C GLN A 192 10.01 30.27 -19.46
N LEU A 193 9.64 29.53 -20.50
CA LEU A 193 9.10 28.17 -20.38
C LEU A 193 10.16 27.08 -20.50
N MET A 194 11.40 27.43 -20.83
CA MET A 194 12.47 26.47 -21.12
C MET A 194 12.11 25.49 -22.26
N CYS A 195 11.44 26.00 -23.30
CA CYS A 195 10.83 25.24 -24.41
C CYS A 195 9.72 24.26 -23.98
N LEU A 196 8.98 23.70 -24.94
CA LEU A 196 7.95 22.71 -24.67
C LEU A 196 8.57 21.33 -24.41
N THR A 197 8.62 20.94 -23.14
CA THR A 197 9.11 19.63 -22.68
C THR A 197 8.03 18.56 -22.89
N SER A 198 8.43 17.34 -23.27
CA SER A 198 7.51 16.20 -23.43
C SER A 198 6.80 15.89 -22.10
N GLY A 199 5.46 15.89 -22.10
CA GLY A 199 4.63 15.63 -20.91
C GLY A 199 4.01 16.86 -20.25
N ALA A 200 4.38 18.08 -20.65
CA ALA A 200 3.73 19.30 -20.18
C ALA A 200 2.42 19.55 -20.96
N MET A 201 1.26 19.44 -20.30
CA MET A 201 0.01 19.97 -20.85
C MET A 201 -0.02 21.48 -20.62
N VAL A 202 -0.03 22.25 -21.71
CA VAL A 202 -0.23 23.71 -21.66
C VAL A 202 -1.71 23.96 -21.93
N GLY A 203 -2.45 24.38 -20.90
CA GLY A 203 -3.86 24.79 -20.98
C GLY A 203 -4.01 26.30 -21.03
#